data_AF-A0A2U3VUJ4-F1
#
_entry.id   AF-A0A2U3VUJ4-F1
#
_cell.length_a   1.000
_cell.length_b   1.000
_cell.length_c   1.000
_cell.angle_alpha   90.00
_cell.angle_beta   90.00
_cell.angle_gamma   90.00
#
_symmetry.space_group_name_H-M   'P 1'
#
loop_
_entity.id
_entity.type
_entity.pdbx_description
1 polymer ?
#
loop_
_entity_poly.entity_id
_entity_poly.type
_entity_poly.pdbx_seq_one_letter_code
_entity_poly.pdbx_strand_id
1 'polypeptide(L)'
;MATAALKRFWSRNREESGVPAAAKPGVWTRLGSWARVLLRDYAEACGDAAAAARARPWRAAVYAGLLGGAAASCALAPSEAAFEEALLDASGTLLLLAPATRNRASEDYVQRLLWLRGRGRLRHVNLGPCALVYEAPVDAEASLYQARCRYLQPRWVDFPDRILDVGFVGRWWVLAARMRDCDINDEEFRHLPAHLRVVGPHQLLSETNERLFDEKYKPVVLTDDQVDQALWEEQVLQKEKKDKLALSQADSLVRSEVPR
;
A
#
# COMPACT_ATOMS: atom_id res chain seq x y z
N MET A 1 46.46 2.70 97.27
CA MET A 1 46.83 4.04 96.78
C MET A 1 46.97 4.00 95.26
N ALA A 2 45.85 4.12 94.56
CA ALA A 2 45.74 3.87 93.12
C ALA A 2 44.78 4.86 92.45
N THR A 3 45.16 6.13 92.33
CA THR A 3 44.37 7.15 91.60
C THR A 3 45.21 8.29 90.96
N ALA A 4 46.54 8.17 90.86
CA ALA A 4 47.38 9.25 90.31
C ALA A 4 47.99 8.98 88.91
N ALA A 5 47.90 7.76 88.37
CA ALA A 5 48.56 7.42 87.11
C ALA A 5 47.69 7.56 85.85
N LEU A 6 46.36 7.70 85.97
CA LEU A 6 45.45 7.69 84.82
C LEU A 6 45.17 9.06 84.18
N LYS A 7 45.54 10.18 84.81
CA LYS A 7 45.30 11.53 84.25
C LYS A 7 46.40 12.05 83.33
N ARG A 8 47.57 11.39 83.26
CA ARG A 8 48.73 11.91 82.52
C ARG A 8 48.89 11.32 81.11
N PHE A 9 48.06 10.35 80.74
CA PHE A 9 48.07 9.76 79.40
C PHE A 9 47.03 10.39 78.45
N TRP A 10 46.06 11.15 78.98
CA TRP A 10 44.97 11.76 78.20
C TRP A 10 45.27 13.18 77.70
N SER A 11 46.39 13.80 78.06
CA SER A 11 46.73 15.17 77.62
C SER A 11 47.90 15.26 76.65
N ARG A 12 48.47 14.14 76.17
CA ARG A 12 49.69 14.13 75.34
C ARG A 12 49.52 13.71 73.88
N ASN A 13 48.30 13.37 73.44
CA ASN A 13 48.03 13.02 72.03
C ASN A 13 47.20 14.09 71.28
N ARG A 14 47.24 15.35 71.73
CA ARG A 14 46.62 16.48 71.03
C ARG A 14 47.68 17.36 70.37
N GLU A 15 48.56 16.75 69.57
CA GLU A 15 49.43 17.46 68.61
C GLU A 15 50.18 16.44 67.75
N GLU A 16 49.45 15.74 66.88
CA GLU A 16 50.04 15.24 65.63
C GLU A 16 49.12 15.68 64.50
N SER A 17 49.63 16.61 63.71
CA SER A 17 49.12 17.08 62.43
C SER A 17 49.16 15.93 61.42
N GLY A 18 48.23 14.99 61.57
CA GLY A 18 47.89 14.02 60.56
C GLY A 18 47.09 14.71 59.47
N VAL A 19 47.70 14.90 58.30
CA VAL A 19 46.99 15.10 57.03
C VAL A 19 45.78 14.17 57.01
N PRO A 20 44.54 14.65 56.80
CA PRO A 20 43.39 13.76 56.82
C PRO A 20 43.57 12.74 55.69
N ALA A 21 43.84 11.49 56.07
CA ALA A 21 43.82 10.38 55.15
C ALA A 21 42.41 10.33 54.56
N ALA A 22 42.28 10.78 53.30
CA ALA A 22 41.02 10.87 52.60
C ALA A 22 40.32 9.52 52.66
N ALA A 23 39.26 9.43 53.48
CA ALA A 23 38.44 8.24 53.59
C ALA A 23 37.99 7.89 52.16
N LYS A 24 38.34 6.69 51.68
CA LYS A 24 38.02 6.29 50.30
C LYS A 24 36.51 6.45 50.13
N PRO A 25 36.05 7.33 49.22
CA PRO A 25 34.62 7.59 49.07
C PRO A 25 33.92 6.26 48.81
N GLY A 26 32.90 5.97 49.61
CA GLY A 26 32.14 4.72 49.52
C GLY A 26 31.58 4.54 48.12
N VAL A 27 31.45 3.30 47.66
CA VAL A 27 31.06 2.96 46.28
C VAL A 27 29.79 3.73 45.83
N TRP A 28 28.84 3.95 46.73
CA TRP A 28 27.63 4.75 46.52
C TRP A 28 27.89 6.23 46.20
N THR A 29 28.85 6.86 46.87
CA THR A 29 29.23 8.26 46.59
C THR A 29 29.94 8.39 45.24
N ARG A 30 30.74 7.39 44.85
CA ARG A 30 31.37 7.33 43.52
C ARG A 30 30.33 7.11 42.43
N LEU A 31 29.39 6.18 42.63
CA LEU A 31 28.29 5.93 41.70
C LEU A 31 27.40 7.17 41.55
N GLY A 32 27.10 7.88 42.66
CA GLY A 32 26.35 9.13 42.61
C GLY A 32 27.10 10.25 41.87
N SER A 33 28.42 10.38 42.06
CA SER A 33 29.22 11.34 41.30
C SER A 33 29.29 11.00 39.82
N TRP A 34 29.42 9.71 39.48
CA TRP A 34 29.43 9.22 38.11
C TRP A 34 28.07 9.43 37.42
N ALA A 35 26.97 9.09 38.09
CA ALA A 35 25.63 9.31 37.57
C ALA A 35 25.35 10.80 37.33
N ARG A 36 25.84 11.69 38.21
CA ARG A 36 25.71 13.13 38.04
C ARG A 36 26.48 13.66 36.84
N VAL A 37 27.71 13.18 36.63
CA VAL A 37 28.50 13.52 35.44
C VAL A 37 27.81 13.01 34.19
N LEU A 38 27.36 11.75 34.18
CA LEU A 38 26.65 11.16 33.06
C LEU A 38 25.38 11.93 32.70
N LEU A 39 24.56 12.31 33.69
CA LEU A 39 23.36 13.11 33.47
C LEU A 39 23.68 14.49 32.89
N ARG A 40 24.79 15.10 33.34
CA ARG A 40 25.25 16.38 32.82
C ARG A 40 25.69 16.24 31.36
N ASP A 41 26.43 15.21 31.01
CA ASP A 41 26.88 14.95 29.64
C ASP A 41 25.68 14.76 28.69
N TYR A 42 24.64 14.03 29.11
CA TYR A 42 23.40 13.90 28.32
C TYR A 42 22.61 15.20 28.23
N ALA A 43 22.58 16.03 29.29
CA ALA A 43 21.90 17.32 29.27
C ALA A 43 22.60 18.30 28.31
N GLU A 44 23.94 18.33 28.33
CA GLU A 44 24.76 19.10 27.39
C GLU A 44 24.55 18.61 25.95
N ALA A 45 24.55 17.30 25.71
CA ALA A 45 24.26 16.72 24.39
C ALA A 45 22.86 17.08 23.86
N CYS A 46 21.83 17.11 24.73
CA CYS A 46 20.49 17.56 24.37
C CYS A 46 20.46 19.05 24.03
N GLY A 47 21.21 19.88 24.77
CA GLY A 47 21.37 21.31 24.50
C GLY A 47 22.00 21.56 23.13
N ASP A 48 23.08 20.84 22.82
CA ASP A 48 23.77 20.92 21.54
C ASP A 48 22.89 20.44 20.37
N ALA A 49 22.14 19.36 20.57
CA ALA A 49 21.18 18.87 19.58
C ALA A 49 20.08 19.91 19.28
N ALA A 50 19.56 20.58 20.31
CA ALA A 50 18.57 21.65 20.15
C ALA A 50 19.15 22.88 19.43
N ALA A 51 20.38 23.27 19.76
CA ALA A 51 21.09 24.34 19.07
C ALA A 51 21.32 24.00 17.59
N ALA A 52 21.77 22.77 17.29
CA ALA A 52 21.97 22.28 15.94
C ALA A 52 20.66 22.23 15.13
N ALA A 53 19.55 21.83 15.77
CA ALA A 53 18.24 21.82 15.14
C ALA A 53 17.75 23.23 14.77
N ARG A 54 17.97 24.22 15.64
CA ARG A 54 17.65 25.63 15.35
C ARG A 54 18.53 26.22 14.25
N ALA A 55 19.81 25.85 14.21
CA ALA A 55 20.74 26.34 13.20
C ALA A 55 20.42 25.77 11.79
N ARG A 56 19.94 24.53 11.70
CA ARG A 56 19.64 23.84 10.43
C ARG A 56 18.32 23.05 10.52
N PRO A 57 17.16 23.71 10.47
CA PRO A 57 15.85 23.06 10.69
C PRO A 57 15.56 21.96 9.68
N TRP A 58 15.99 22.12 8.42
CA TRP A 58 15.77 21.09 7.39
C TRP A 58 16.50 19.78 7.71
N ARG A 59 17.73 19.84 8.25
CA ARG A 59 18.48 18.62 8.62
C ARG A 59 17.83 17.93 9.80
N ALA A 60 17.43 18.70 10.81
CA ALA A 60 16.71 18.18 11.95
C ALA A 60 15.38 17.53 11.53
N ALA A 61 14.62 18.14 10.62
CA ALA A 61 13.41 17.56 10.07
C ALA A 61 13.67 16.23 9.34
N VAL A 62 14.75 16.14 8.54
CA VAL A 62 15.13 14.88 7.87
C VAL A 62 15.50 13.80 8.88
N TYR A 63 16.33 14.10 9.89
CA TYR A 63 16.71 13.11 10.91
C TYR A 63 15.53 12.69 11.79
N ALA A 64 14.70 13.63 12.22
CA ALA A 64 13.49 13.34 12.99
C ALA A 64 12.48 12.53 12.17
N GLY A 65 12.31 12.86 10.88
CA GLY A 65 11.48 12.11 9.96
C GLY A 65 11.99 10.68 9.72
N LEU A 66 13.30 10.51 9.56
CA LEU A 66 13.92 9.19 9.39
C LEU A 66 13.80 8.33 10.66
N LEU A 67 14.08 8.91 11.83
CA LEU A 67 13.95 8.21 13.11
C LEU A 67 12.50 7.85 13.42
N GLY A 68 11.58 8.82 13.24
CA GLY A 68 10.15 8.60 13.43
C GLY A 68 9.57 7.60 12.43
N GLY A 69 9.99 7.67 11.17
CA GLY A 69 9.61 6.72 10.12
C GLY A 69 10.14 5.31 10.39
N ALA A 70 11.38 5.18 10.85
CA ALA A 70 11.94 3.88 11.26
C ALA A 70 11.20 3.30 12.47
N ALA A 71 10.93 4.11 13.50
CA ALA A 71 10.17 3.67 14.67
C ALA A 71 8.73 3.25 14.32
N ALA A 72 8.04 4.05 13.51
CA ALA A 72 6.69 3.75 13.05
C ALA A 72 6.65 2.50 12.17
N SER A 73 7.58 2.34 11.24
CA SER A 73 7.66 1.14 10.40
C SER A 73 7.98 -0.12 11.21
N CYS A 74 8.84 -0.03 12.24
CA CYS A 74 9.06 -1.14 13.18
C CYS A 74 7.79 -1.52 13.95
N ALA A 75 7.02 -0.53 14.39
CA ALA A 75 5.76 -0.77 15.10
C ALA A 75 4.67 -1.35 14.19
N LEU A 76 4.70 -1.01 12.89
CA LEU A 76 3.75 -1.46 11.86
C LEU A 76 4.26 -2.67 11.07
N ALA A 77 5.36 -3.29 11.47
CA ALA A 77 5.90 -4.44 10.76
C ALA A 77 4.92 -5.61 10.87
N PRO A 78 4.42 -6.17 9.75
CA PRO A 78 3.39 -7.19 9.80
C PRO A 78 3.92 -8.51 10.36
N SER A 79 3.11 -9.13 11.22
CA SER A 79 3.40 -10.43 11.83
C SER A 79 3.09 -11.59 10.89
N GLU A 80 3.53 -12.79 11.24
CA GLU A 80 3.17 -14.02 10.53
C GLU A 80 1.64 -14.23 10.48
N ALA A 81 0.95 -13.99 11.60
CA ALA A 81 -0.51 -14.06 11.65
C ALA A 81 -1.19 -13.06 10.69
N ALA A 82 -0.64 -11.87 10.52
CA ALA A 82 -1.15 -10.89 9.56
C ALA A 82 -0.97 -11.36 8.11
N PHE A 83 0.08 -12.12 7.81
CA PHE A 83 0.25 -12.73 6.48
C PHE A 83 -0.78 -13.85 6.25
N GLU A 84 -0.97 -14.70 7.25
CA GLU A 84 -1.94 -15.79 7.22
C GLU A 84 -3.36 -15.29 7.01
N GLU A 85 -3.75 -14.23 7.72
CA GLU A 85 -5.03 -13.55 7.52
C GLU A 85 -5.18 -13.01 6.10
N ALA A 86 -4.18 -12.25 5.62
CA ALA A 86 -4.21 -11.68 4.27
C ALA A 86 -4.25 -12.76 3.17
N LEU A 87 -3.54 -13.89 3.36
CA LEU A 87 -3.55 -15.00 2.42
C LEU A 87 -4.91 -15.71 2.38
N LEU A 88 -5.52 -15.93 3.54
CA LEU A 88 -6.85 -16.55 3.61
C LEU A 88 -7.93 -15.63 3.06
N ASP A 89 -7.86 -14.32 3.33
CA ASP A 89 -8.77 -13.33 2.76
C ASP A 89 -8.62 -13.23 1.23
N ALA A 90 -7.39 -13.21 0.72
CA ALA A 90 -7.12 -13.29 -0.72
C ALA A 90 -7.68 -14.58 -1.36
N SER A 91 -7.60 -15.71 -0.66
CA SER A 91 -8.22 -16.95 -1.13
C SER A 91 -9.75 -16.88 -1.12
N GLY A 92 -10.33 -16.24 -0.11
CA GLY A 92 -11.78 -16.03 0.01
C GLY A 92 -12.31 -15.15 -1.12
N THR A 93 -11.64 -14.04 -1.42
CA THR A 93 -12.01 -13.16 -2.53
C THR A 93 -11.92 -13.87 -3.88
N LEU A 94 -10.89 -14.69 -4.12
CA LEU A 94 -10.80 -15.53 -5.33
C LEU A 94 -11.88 -16.61 -5.42
N LEU A 95 -12.41 -17.11 -4.29
CA LEU A 95 -13.48 -18.11 -4.30
C LEU A 95 -14.84 -17.53 -4.69
N LEU A 96 -15.05 -16.22 -4.47
CA LEU A 96 -16.27 -15.53 -4.88
C LEU A 96 -16.37 -15.31 -6.39
N LEU A 97 -15.22 -15.27 -7.07
CA LEU A 97 -15.13 -14.99 -8.50
C LEU A 97 -15.33 -16.27 -9.33
N ALA A 98 -16.01 -16.13 -10.47
CA ALA A 98 -16.20 -17.25 -11.38
C ALA A 98 -14.88 -17.66 -12.07
N PRO A 99 -14.66 -18.94 -12.41
CA PRO A 99 -13.46 -19.39 -13.11
C PRO A 99 -13.14 -18.68 -14.44
N ALA A 100 -14.14 -18.08 -15.09
CA ALA A 100 -13.98 -17.36 -16.35
C ALA A 100 -13.38 -15.95 -16.17
N THR A 101 -13.70 -15.28 -15.07
CA THR A 101 -13.30 -13.88 -14.84
C THR A 101 -12.03 -13.75 -13.99
N ARG A 102 -11.61 -14.81 -13.30
CA ARG A 102 -10.43 -14.78 -12.43
C ARG A 102 -9.12 -14.63 -13.21
N ASN A 103 -8.26 -13.75 -12.71
CA ASN A 103 -6.89 -13.64 -13.17
C ASN A 103 -6.10 -14.90 -12.81
N ARG A 104 -5.61 -15.62 -13.82
CA ARG A 104 -4.85 -16.86 -13.63
C ARG A 104 -3.54 -16.66 -12.88
N ALA A 105 -2.84 -15.55 -13.11
CA ALA A 105 -1.57 -15.27 -12.43
C ALA A 105 -1.76 -15.05 -10.93
N SER A 106 -2.86 -14.41 -10.53
CA SER A 106 -3.22 -14.20 -9.13
C SER A 106 -3.68 -15.51 -8.47
N GLU A 107 -4.52 -16.28 -9.17
CA GLU A 107 -4.98 -17.60 -8.73
C GLU A 107 -3.80 -18.56 -8.49
N ASP A 108 -2.90 -18.70 -9.47
CA ASP A 108 -1.74 -19.59 -9.38
C ASP A 108 -0.80 -19.17 -8.24
N TYR A 109 -0.61 -17.86 -8.04
CA TYR A 109 0.23 -17.33 -6.98
C TYR A 109 -0.35 -17.66 -5.59
N VAL A 110 -1.65 -17.41 -5.36
CA VAL A 110 -2.32 -17.71 -4.08
C VAL A 110 -2.37 -19.23 -3.83
N GLN A 111 -2.68 -20.03 -4.85
CA GLN A 111 -2.68 -21.49 -4.75
C GLN A 111 -1.28 -22.02 -4.39
N ARG A 112 -0.22 -21.47 -5.00
CA ARG A 112 1.16 -21.81 -4.66
C ARG A 112 1.49 -21.47 -3.20
N LEU A 113 1.07 -20.31 -2.71
CA LEU A 113 1.25 -19.93 -1.31
C LEU A 113 0.51 -20.88 -0.36
N LEU A 114 -0.75 -21.19 -0.63
CA LEU A 114 -1.53 -22.17 0.15
C LEU A 114 -0.91 -23.58 0.13
N TRP A 115 -0.34 -23.98 -1.00
CA TRP A 115 0.37 -25.26 -1.14
C TRP A 115 1.67 -25.31 -0.33
N LEU A 116 2.41 -24.19 -0.26
CA LEU A 116 3.61 -24.05 0.58
C LEU A 116 3.24 -24.01 2.06
N ARG A 117 2.16 -23.31 2.41
CA ARG A 117 1.57 -23.26 3.73
C ARG A 117 1.21 -24.65 4.25
N GLY A 118 0.50 -25.44 3.44
CA GLY A 118 0.11 -26.81 3.78
C GLY A 118 1.29 -27.76 4.02
N ARG A 119 2.51 -27.40 3.59
CA ARG A 119 3.75 -28.16 3.83
C ARG A 119 4.63 -27.57 4.93
N GLY A 120 4.22 -26.50 5.62
CA GLY A 120 5.07 -25.82 6.61
C GLY A 120 6.35 -25.19 6.00
N ARG A 121 6.31 -24.91 4.69
CA ARG A 121 7.46 -24.36 3.93
C ARG A 121 7.47 -22.84 3.86
N LEU A 122 6.42 -22.16 4.33
CA LEU A 122 6.44 -20.70 4.46
C LEU A 122 7.16 -20.29 5.74
N ARG A 123 8.00 -19.27 5.65
CA ARG A 123 8.72 -18.72 6.81
C ARG A 123 8.61 -17.22 6.85
N HIS A 124 8.41 -16.71 8.06
CA HIS A 124 8.41 -15.31 8.39
C HIS A 124 9.72 -14.91 9.07
N VAL A 125 10.27 -13.77 8.68
CA VAL A 125 11.35 -13.09 9.40
C VAL A 125 10.99 -11.62 9.54
N ASN A 126 11.00 -11.13 10.78
CA ASN A 126 10.89 -9.71 11.08
C ASN A 126 12.28 -9.08 11.12
N LEU A 127 12.55 -8.08 10.27
CA LEU A 127 13.81 -7.34 10.21
C LEU A 127 13.76 -6.00 10.98
N GLY A 128 12.66 -5.70 11.66
CA GLY A 128 12.40 -4.40 12.28
C GLY A 128 11.46 -3.59 11.40
N PRO A 129 11.94 -2.68 10.54
CA PRO A 129 11.06 -1.81 9.74
C PRO A 129 10.34 -2.54 8.60
N CYS A 130 10.79 -3.74 8.25
CA CYS A 130 10.16 -4.60 7.25
C CYS A 130 10.11 -6.06 7.73
N ALA A 131 9.19 -6.81 7.15
CA ALA A 131 9.08 -8.25 7.34
C ALA A 131 9.21 -8.95 5.98
N LEU A 132 9.74 -10.16 5.99
CA LEU A 132 9.88 -10.97 4.78
C LEU A 132 9.17 -12.31 4.98
N VAL A 133 8.51 -12.76 3.92
CA VAL A 133 8.04 -14.13 3.80
C VAL A 133 8.83 -14.81 2.70
N TYR A 134 9.43 -15.96 3.02
CA TYR A 134 10.23 -16.74 2.07
C TYR A 134 9.89 -18.22 2.12
N GLU A 135 10.23 -18.93 1.04
CA GLU A 135 10.04 -20.37 0.92
C GLU A 135 11.24 -21.13 1.50
N ALA A 136 11.03 -21.95 2.52
CA ALA A 136 11.97 -22.96 3.00
C ALA A 136 11.99 -24.21 2.09
N PRO A 137 13.14 -24.91 1.93
CA PRO A 137 13.18 -26.14 1.13
C PRO A 137 12.41 -27.30 1.78
N VAL A 138 12.34 -27.32 3.11
CA VAL A 138 11.70 -28.37 3.90
C VAL A 138 10.97 -27.73 5.08
N ASP A 139 9.99 -28.45 5.62
CA ASP A 139 9.28 -28.11 6.86
C ASP A 139 10.23 -27.95 8.08
N ALA A 140 9.77 -27.22 9.10
CA ALA A 140 10.49 -26.97 10.36
C ALA A 140 10.71 -28.22 11.19
N GLU A 141 9.71 -29.08 11.20
CA GLU A 141 9.68 -30.26 12.06
C GLU A 141 10.44 -31.43 11.41
N ALA A 142 10.82 -31.29 10.13
CA ALA A 142 11.63 -32.27 9.45
C ALA A 142 13.00 -32.46 10.11
N SER A 143 13.24 -33.68 10.56
CA SER A 143 14.48 -34.13 11.21
C SER A 143 15.35 -35.02 10.31
N LEU A 144 15.00 -35.11 9.01
CA LEU A 144 15.77 -35.88 8.03
C LEU A 144 17.18 -35.31 7.86
N TYR A 145 18.17 -36.18 7.65
CA TYR A 145 19.56 -35.77 7.40
C TYR A 145 19.66 -34.77 6.24
N GLN A 146 18.89 -35.01 5.16
CA GLN A 146 18.83 -34.11 4.00
C GLN A 146 18.41 -32.67 4.37
N ALA A 147 17.53 -32.51 5.36
CA ALA A 147 17.05 -31.22 5.82
C ALA A 147 17.98 -30.54 6.83
N ARG A 148 18.84 -31.30 7.53
CA ARG A 148 19.75 -30.78 8.57
C ARG A 148 21.18 -30.57 8.08
N CYS A 149 21.59 -31.26 7.01
CA CYS A 149 22.94 -31.15 6.46
C CYS A 149 23.23 -29.73 5.98
N ARG A 150 24.25 -29.09 6.58
CA ARG A 150 24.67 -27.71 6.25
C ARG A 150 25.07 -27.53 4.78
N TYR A 151 25.64 -28.57 4.16
CA TYR A 151 26.11 -28.51 2.78
C TYR A 151 24.98 -28.62 1.75
N LEU A 152 23.81 -29.14 2.15
CA LEU A 152 22.60 -29.19 1.34
C LEU A 152 21.71 -27.96 1.53
N GLN A 153 22.03 -27.09 2.49
CA GLN A 153 21.27 -25.87 2.69
C GLN A 153 21.44 -24.92 1.51
N PRO A 154 20.38 -24.19 1.14
CA PRO A 154 20.44 -23.18 0.10
C PRO A 154 21.48 -22.12 0.43
N ARG A 155 22.17 -21.63 -0.60
CA ARG A 155 23.20 -20.61 -0.44
C ARG A 155 22.55 -19.26 -0.21
N TRP A 156 23.29 -18.35 0.41
CA TRP A 156 22.86 -16.95 0.57
C TRP A 156 22.63 -16.23 -0.76
N VAL A 157 23.33 -16.66 -1.82
CA VAL A 157 23.17 -16.12 -3.19
C VAL A 157 21.79 -16.44 -3.77
N ASP A 158 21.21 -17.59 -3.43
CA ASP A 158 19.90 -18.05 -3.94
C ASP A 158 18.75 -17.57 -3.05
N PHE A 159 19.04 -16.82 -1.99
CA PHE A 159 18.02 -16.34 -1.05
C PHE A 159 17.02 -15.35 -1.68
N PRO A 160 17.44 -14.37 -2.50
CA PRO A 160 16.51 -13.42 -3.11
C PRO A 160 15.42 -14.09 -3.95
N ASP A 161 15.75 -15.15 -4.68
CA ASP A 161 14.80 -15.88 -5.53
C ASP A 161 13.73 -16.65 -4.73
N ARG A 162 13.95 -16.84 -3.44
CA ARG A 162 13.04 -17.55 -2.52
C ARG A 162 12.14 -16.59 -1.73
N ILE A 163 12.34 -15.29 -1.86
CA ILE A 163 11.48 -14.28 -1.23
C ILE A 163 10.16 -14.26 -1.99
N LEU A 164 9.07 -14.43 -1.24
CA LEU A 164 7.72 -14.47 -1.78
C LEU A 164 7.03 -13.12 -1.60
N ASP A 165 7.13 -12.54 -0.41
CA ASP A 165 6.50 -11.26 -0.11
C ASP A 165 7.33 -10.40 0.84
N VAL A 166 7.12 -9.09 0.75
CA VAL A 166 7.71 -8.06 1.57
C VAL A 166 6.61 -7.31 2.29
N GLY A 167 6.64 -7.40 3.62
CA GLY A 167 5.79 -6.67 4.53
C GLY A 167 6.42 -5.33 4.89
N PHE A 168 5.70 -4.24 4.63
CA PHE A 168 6.16 -2.90 5.00
C PHE A 168 4.96 -2.00 5.32
N VAL A 169 4.99 -1.36 6.51
CA VAL A 169 3.95 -0.44 7.00
C VAL A 169 2.56 -1.11 6.97
N GLY A 170 2.43 -2.22 7.70
CA GLY A 170 1.14 -2.90 7.97
C GLY A 170 0.54 -3.69 6.81
N ARG A 171 1.21 -3.78 5.65
CA ARG A 171 0.70 -4.48 4.47
C ARG A 171 1.74 -5.37 3.81
N TRP A 172 1.25 -6.40 3.12
CA TRP A 172 2.01 -7.30 2.26
C TRP A 172 1.92 -6.82 0.82
N TRP A 173 3.04 -6.31 0.29
CA TRP A 173 3.03 -5.55 -0.96
C TRP A 173 2.88 -6.43 -2.19
N VAL A 174 3.50 -7.61 -2.22
CA VAL A 174 3.44 -8.50 -3.38
C VAL A 174 2.06 -9.14 -3.47
N LEU A 175 1.54 -9.68 -2.37
CA LEU A 175 0.20 -10.26 -2.34
C LEU A 175 -0.86 -9.21 -2.70
N ALA A 176 -0.81 -8.01 -2.13
CA ALA A 176 -1.74 -6.93 -2.47
C ALA A 176 -1.64 -6.52 -3.94
N ALA A 177 -0.43 -6.41 -4.49
CA ALA A 177 -0.24 -6.09 -5.91
C ALA A 177 -0.78 -7.18 -6.84
N ARG A 178 -0.59 -8.46 -6.49
CA ARG A 178 -1.14 -9.59 -7.24
C ARG A 178 -2.65 -9.70 -7.13
N MET A 179 -3.24 -9.25 -6.03
CA MET A 179 -4.68 -9.30 -5.79
C MET A 179 -5.44 -8.08 -6.32
N ARG A 180 -4.74 -7.01 -6.75
CA ARG A 180 -5.38 -5.75 -7.19
C ARG A 180 -6.38 -5.92 -8.32
N ASP A 181 -6.01 -6.66 -9.36
CA ASP A 181 -6.81 -6.89 -10.58
C ASP A 181 -7.12 -8.40 -10.72
N CYS A 182 -7.57 -9.02 -9.63
CA CYS A 182 -7.81 -10.47 -9.57
C CYS A 182 -9.10 -10.92 -10.29
N ASP A 183 -9.97 -9.97 -10.64
CA ASP A 183 -11.25 -10.12 -11.34
C ASP A 183 -11.16 -9.84 -12.85
N ILE A 184 -9.96 -9.54 -13.35
CA ILE A 184 -9.70 -9.31 -14.78
C ILE A 184 -8.95 -10.51 -15.36
N ASN A 185 -9.55 -11.17 -16.34
CA ASN A 185 -8.92 -12.25 -17.09
C ASN A 185 -8.46 -11.78 -18.48
N ASP A 186 -7.18 -11.42 -18.59
CA ASP A 186 -6.57 -10.96 -19.85
C ASP A 186 -6.67 -11.96 -21.01
N GLU A 187 -6.84 -13.26 -20.72
CA GLU A 187 -7.01 -14.31 -21.73
C GLU A 187 -8.26 -14.09 -22.58
N GLU A 188 -9.35 -13.61 -21.97
CA GLU A 188 -10.62 -13.36 -22.66
C GLU A 188 -10.45 -12.28 -23.73
N PHE A 189 -9.64 -11.26 -23.46
CA PHE A 189 -9.49 -10.09 -24.33
C PHE A 189 -8.39 -10.23 -25.40
N ARG A 190 -7.73 -11.39 -25.51
CA ARG A 190 -6.64 -11.61 -26.49
C ARG A 190 -7.07 -11.48 -27.95
N HIS A 191 -8.35 -11.72 -28.24
CA HIS A 191 -8.90 -11.60 -29.59
C HIS A 191 -9.09 -10.15 -30.05
N LEU A 192 -9.04 -9.18 -29.12
CA LEU A 192 -9.19 -7.77 -29.41
C LEU A 192 -7.87 -7.14 -29.90
N PRO A 193 -7.93 -6.11 -30.77
CA PRO A 193 -6.75 -5.36 -31.17
C PRO A 193 -6.11 -4.64 -29.98
N ALA A 194 -4.80 -4.39 -30.07
CA ALA A 194 -3.99 -3.87 -28.95
C ALA A 194 -4.53 -2.58 -28.32
N HIS A 195 -5.13 -1.68 -29.12
CA HIS A 195 -5.67 -0.42 -28.63
C HIS A 195 -6.93 -0.56 -27.76
N LEU A 196 -7.64 -1.69 -27.83
CA LEU A 196 -8.82 -1.99 -26.99
C LEU A 196 -8.48 -2.79 -25.74
N ARG A 197 -7.26 -3.31 -25.64
CA ARG A 197 -6.81 -4.11 -24.49
C ARG A 197 -6.25 -3.27 -23.34
N VAL A 198 -5.94 -2.01 -23.59
CA VAL A 198 -5.37 -1.10 -22.60
C VAL A 198 -6.50 -0.28 -21.99
N VAL A 199 -6.71 -0.45 -20.68
CA VAL A 199 -7.69 0.33 -19.92
C VAL A 199 -6.98 1.42 -19.13
N GLY A 200 -7.29 2.68 -19.44
CA GLY A 200 -6.78 3.85 -18.72
C GLY A 200 -7.65 4.21 -17.51
N PRO A 201 -7.10 4.86 -16.46
CA PRO A 201 -7.89 5.26 -15.29
C PRO A 201 -9.10 6.14 -15.62
N HIS A 202 -8.97 7.01 -16.63
CA HIS A 202 -10.05 7.88 -17.09
C HIS A 202 -11.22 7.12 -17.74
N GLN A 203 -10.99 5.90 -18.25
CA GLN A 203 -12.04 5.07 -18.83
C GLN A 203 -12.88 4.36 -17.76
N LEU A 204 -12.34 4.23 -16.55
CA LEU A 204 -13.05 3.63 -15.40
C LEU A 204 -13.97 4.64 -14.70
N LEU A 205 -13.75 5.95 -14.90
CA LEU A 205 -14.55 7.02 -14.32
C LEU A 205 -15.78 7.28 -15.20
N SER A 206 -16.98 7.04 -14.67
CA SER A 206 -18.24 7.09 -15.43
C SER A 206 -18.71 8.49 -15.80
N GLU A 207 -18.18 9.54 -15.14
CA GLU A 207 -18.66 10.93 -15.27
C GLU A 207 -18.76 11.41 -16.74
N THR A 208 -17.74 11.10 -17.55
CA THR A 208 -17.71 11.51 -18.96
C THR A 208 -18.73 10.74 -19.81
N ASN A 209 -18.89 9.44 -19.54
CA ASN A 209 -19.85 8.59 -20.25
C ASN A 209 -21.28 8.98 -19.92
N GLU A 210 -21.58 9.26 -18.65
CA GLU A 210 -22.90 9.74 -18.20
C GLU A 210 -23.24 11.08 -18.86
N ARG A 211 -22.29 12.04 -18.83
CA ARG A 211 -22.48 13.32 -19.51
C ARG A 211 -22.76 13.14 -21.00
N LEU A 212 -21.96 12.35 -21.72
CA LEU A 212 -22.16 12.10 -23.15
C LEU A 212 -23.48 11.37 -23.44
N PHE A 213 -23.91 10.49 -22.53
CA PHE A 213 -25.21 9.83 -22.62
C PHE A 213 -26.36 10.83 -22.52
N ASP A 214 -26.28 11.80 -21.61
CA ASP A 214 -27.29 12.85 -21.47
C ASP A 214 -27.33 13.78 -22.70
N GLU A 215 -26.20 14.02 -23.35
CA GLU A 215 -26.14 14.84 -24.57
C GLU A 215 -26.95 14.25 -25.73
N LYS A 216 -27.15 12.93 -25.75
CA LYS A 216 -27.99 12.26 -26.74
C LYS A 216 -29.44 12.72 -26.71
N TYR A 217 -29.95 13.16 -25.55
CA TYR A 217 -31.33 13.63 -25.40
C TYR A 217 -31.50 15.12 -25.71
N LYS A 218 -30.42 15.83 -26.06
CA LYS A 218 -30.53 17.23 -26.49
C LYS A 218 -31.32 17.31 -27.80
N PRO A 219 -32.34 18.20 -27.89
CA PRO A 219 -33.11 18.34 -29.10
C PRO A 219 -32.21 18.82 -30.25
N VAL A 220 -32.45 18.27 -31.43
CA VAL A 220 -31.79 18.74 -32.66
C VAL A 220 -32.35 20.13 -32.99
N VAL A 221 -31.48 21.14 -33.02
CA VAL A 221 -31.85 22.48 -33.46
C VAL A 221 -31.69 22.53 -34.97
N LEU A 222 -32.81 22.69 -35.69
CA LEU A 222 -32.81 22.92 -37.13
C LEU A 222 -32.45 24.39 -37.40
N THR A 223 -31.64 24.62 -38.43
CA THR A 223 -31.40 25.99 -38.92
C THR A 223 -32.60 26.48 -39.73
N ASP A 224 -32.82 27.79 -39.77
CA ASP A 224 -33.95 28.39 -40.52
C ASP A 224 -33.96 27.91 -41.98
N ASP A 225 -32.80 27.82 -42.63
CA ASP A 225 -32.68 27.30 -44.00
C ASP A 225 -33.19 25.85 -44.15
N GLN A 226 -32.98 25.00 -43.13
CA GLN A 226 -33.45 23.61 -43.15
C GLN A 226 -34.95 23.53 -42.91
N VAL A 227 -35.48 24.42 -42.08
CA VAL A 227 -36.92 24.55 -41.87
C VAL A 227 -37.60 25.06 -43.13
N ASP A 228 -37.03 26.09 -43.78
CA ASP A 228 -37.53 26.67 -45.02
C ASP A 228 -37.50 25.66 -46.17
N GLN A 229 -36.41 24.89 -46.28
CA GLN A 229 -36.30 23.81 -47.25
C GLN A 229 -37.39 22.74 -47.01
N ALA A 230 -37.60 22.30 -45.77
CA ALA A 230 -38.62 21.32 -45.44
C ALA A 230 -40.04 21.85 -45.73
N LEU A 231 -40.32 23.11 -45.39
CA LEU A 231 -41.60 23.77 -45.68
C LEU A 231 -41.84 23.91 -47.18
N TRP A 232 -40.81 24.23 -47.96
CA TRP A 232 -40.90 24.30 -49.42
C TRP A 232 -41.19 22.93 -50.03
N GLU A 233 -40.50 21.88 -49.57
CA GLU A 233 -40.74 20.50 -50.00
C GLU A 233 -42.17 20.05 -49.69
N GLU A 234 -42.70 20.38 -48.50
CA GLU A 234 -44.09 20.13 -48.16
C GLU A 234 -45.06 20.89 -49.08
N GLN A 235 -44.79 22.16 -49.38
CA GLN A 235 -45.62 22.95 -50.29
C GLN A 235 -45.65 22.35 -51.71
N VAL A 236 -44.50 21.91 -52.22
CA VAL A 236 -44.41 21.25 -53.53
C VAL A 236 -45.22 19.95 -53.54
N LEU A 237 -45.08 19.10 -52.52
CA LEU A 237 -45.84 17.87 -52.40
C LEU A 237 -47.36 18.11 -52.32
N GLN A 238 -47.79 19.17 -51.61
CA GLN A 238 -49.21 19.55 -51.56
C GLN A 238 -49.73 20.03 -52.91
N LYS A 239 -48.91 20.78 -53.66
CA LYS A 239 -49.25 21.23 -55.01
C LYS A 239 -49.40 20.04 -55.96
N GLU A 240 -48.45 19.12 -55.97
CA GLU A 240 -48.52 17.90 -56.78
C GLU A 240 -49.75 17.05 -56.46
N LYS A 241 -50.12 16.93 -55.18
CA LYS A 241 -51.35 16.23 -54.77
C LYS A 241 -52.60 16.92 -55.30
N LYS A 242 -52.67 18.25 -55.25
CA LYS A 242 -53.79 19.03 -55.80
C LYS A 242 -53.88 18.90 -57.32
N ASP A 243 -52.76 18.97 -58.01
CA ASP A 243 -52.71 18.84 -59.46
C ASP A 243 -53.16 17.44 -59.91
N LYS A 244 -52.74 16.38 -59.21
CA LYS A 244 -53.23 15.01 -59.43
C LYS A 244 -54.73 14.87 -59.17
N LEU A 245 -55.25 15.51 -58.12
CA LEU A 245 -56.68 15.54 -57.81
C LEU A 245 -57.49 16.27 -58.89
N ALA A 246 -57.01 17.43 -59.36
CA ALA A 246 -57.64 18.20 -60.42
C ALA A 246 -57.64 17.44 -61.75
N LEU A 247 -56.55 16.76 -62.09
CA LEU A 247 -56.50 15.86 -63.25
C LEU A 247 -57.50 14.71 -63.13
N SER A 248 -57.61 14.08 -61.96
CA SER A 248 -58.59 13.01 -61.74
C SER A 248 -60.05 13.49 -61.81
N GLN A 249 -60.32 14.73 -61.38
CA GLN A 249 -61.64 15.35 -61.51
C GLN A 249 -61.94 15.75 -62.95
N ALA A 250 -60.97 16.32 -63.68
CA ALA A 250 -61.11 16.65 -65.09
C ALA A 250 -61.35 15.39 -65.93
N ASP A 251 -60.61 14.29 -65.68
CA ASP A 251 -60.85 13.00 -66.33
C ASP A 251 -62.24 12.43 -66.02
N SER A 252 -62.77 12.66 -64.81
CA SER A 252 -64.13 12.26 -64.44
C SER A 252 -65.22 13.07 -65.15
N LEU A 253 -65.00 14.37 -65.36
CA LEU A 253 -65.90 15.27 -66.08
C LEU A 253 -65.89 14.97 -67.58
N VAL A 254 -64.71 14.77 -68.18
CA VAL A 254 -64.56 14.36 -69.58
C VAL A 254 -65.22 13.00 -69.84
N ARG A 255 -65.13 12.05 -68.89
CA ARG A 255 -65.88 10.78 -68.98
C ARG A 255 -67.40 10.94 -68.86
N SER A 256 -67.90 12.04 -68.29
CA SER A 256 -69.34 12.32 -68.18
C SER A 256 -69.91 13.06 -69.41
N GLU A 257 -69.07 13.75 -70.18
CA GLU A 257 -69.45 14.52 -71.38
C GLU A 257 -69.37 13.71 -72.69
N VAL A 258 -68.95 12.45 -72.67
CA VAL A 258 -69.03 11.55 -73.82
C VAL A 258 -70.40 10.83 -73.79
N PRO A 259 -71.39 11.19 -74.63
CA PRO A 259 -72.60 10.40 -74.77
C PRO A 259 -72.31 9.13 -75.57
N ARG A 260 -73.08 8.07 -75.27
CA ARG A 260 -73.11 6.80 -76.00
C ARG A 260 -73.33 6.98 -77.50
#